data_AF-A0A1A8ARN6-F1
#
_entry.id   AF-A0A1A8ARN6-F1
#
_cell.length_a   1.000
_cell.length_b   1.000
_cell.length_c   1.000
_cell.angle_alpha   90.00
_cell.angle_beta   90.00
_cell.angle_gamma   90.00
#
_symmetry.space_group_name_H-M   'P 1'
#
loop_
_entity.id
_entity.type
_entity.pdbx_description
1 polymer ?
#
loop_
_entity_poly.entity_id
_entity_poly.type
_entity_poly.pdbx_seq_one_letter_code
_entity_poly.pdbx_strand_id
1 'polypeptide(L)' 'MQVYVAVIFAYGVSALNTTEEKATCPLGYFPCGNLTVCLPQPLHCNGIDDCGNQADEENCGDNNGWPHL' A
#
# COMPACT_ATOMS: atom_id res chain seq x y z
N MET A 1 29.61 -1.25 -5.77
CA MET A 1 28.89 -2.52 -5.99
C MET A 1 27.76 -2.29 -7.00
N GLN A 2 28.11 -1.79 -8.19
CA GLN A 2 27.22 -1.48 -9.32
C GLN A 2 27.83 -2.04 -10.62
N VAL A 3 28.54 -3.17 -10.51
CA VAL A 3 29.31 -3.76 -11.62
C VAL A 3 28.51 -4.86 -12.34
N TYR A 4 27.41 -5.32 -11.73
CA TYR A 4 26.56 -6.39 -12.25
C TYR A 4 25.51 -5.91 -13.28
N VAL A 5 25.19 -4.61 -13.29
CA VAL A 5 24.12 -4.07 -14.15
C VAL A 5 24.53 -4.06 -15.63
N ALA A 6 25.82 -3.99 -15.96
CA ALA A 6 26.30 -3.98 -17.34
C ALA A 6 26.41 -5.37 -18.01
N VAL A 7 26.44 -6.47 -17.23
CA VAL A 7 26.72 -7.81 -17.77
C VAL A 7 25.44 -8.54 -18.23
N ILE A 8 24.27 -8.08 -17.80
CA ILE A 8 22.96 -8.65 -18.15
C ILE A 8 22.45 -8.14 -19.53
N PHE A 9 23.17 -7.22 -20.19
CA PHE A 9 22.74 -6.66 -21.48
C PHE A 9 23.12 -7.50 -22.71
N ALA A 10 23.84 -8.62 -22.56
CA ALA A 10 24.23 -9.48 -23.68
C ALA A 10 23.35 -10.73 -23.86
N TYR A 11 22.62 -11.14 -22.81
CA TYR A 11 21.71 -12.29 -22.84
C TYR A 11 20.38 -11.85 -22.23
N GLY A 12 19.40 -11.54 -23.08
CA GLY A 12 18.23 -10.73 -22.75
C GLY A 12 17.49 -11.15 -21.47
N VAL A 13 17.65 -10.36 -20.41
CA VAL A 13 16.69 -10.29 -19.31
C VAL A 13 15.84 -9.05 -19.57
N SER A 14 14.67 -9.29 -20.14
CA SER A 14 13.60 -8.31 -20.24
C SER A 14 13.37 -7.71 -18.86
N ALA A 15 13.53 -6.39 -18.77
CA ALA A 15 13.04 -5.51 -17.73
C ALA A 15 12.81 -6.17 -16.36
N LEU A 16 13.71 -5.91 -15.40
CA LEU A 16 13.27 -5.73 -14.01
C LEU A 16 12.36 -4.50 -14.01
N ASN A 17 11.13 -4.72 -14.47
CA ASN A 17 10.02 -3.81 -14.37
C ASN A 17 9.63 -3.86 -12.90
N THR A 18 10.31 -3.03 -12.10
CA THR A 18 9.80 -2.67 -10.79
C THR A 18 8.55 -1.83 -11.04
N THR A 19 7.46 -2.47 -11.48
CA THR A 19 6.14 -1.95 -11.20
C THR A 19 6.09 -1.95 -9.69
N GLU A 20 6.19 -0.76 -9.11
CA GLU A 20 5.75 -0.50 -7.76
C GLU A 20 4.37 -1.13 -7.65
N GLU A 21 4.31 -2.34 -7.08
CA GLU A 21 3.07 -3.03 -6.77
C GLU A 21 2.51 -2.26 -5.58
N LYS A 22 1.92 -1.10 -5.88
CA LYS A 22 0.98 -0.47 -4.96
C LYS A 22 -0.04 -1.55 -4.68
N ALA A 23 0.03 -2.16 -3.49
CA ALA A 23 -0.89 -3.18 -3.05
C ALA A 23 -2.31 -2.70 -3.35
N THR A 24 -2.87 -3.22 -4.45
CA THR A 24 -4.11 -2.68 -4.99
C THR A 24 -5.22 -3.39 -4.24
N CYS A 25 -5.65 -2.77 -3.15
CA CYS A 25 -6.82 -3.24 -2.43
C CYS A 25 -8.05 -3.16 -3.35
N PRO A 26 -8.99 -4.12 -3.23
CA PRO A 26 -10.24 -4.09 -3.98
C PRO A 26 -11.02 -2.81 -3.68
N LEU A 27 -11.94 -2.45 -4.58
CA LEU A 27 -12.82 -1.29 -4.38
C LEU A 27 -13.55 -1.41 -3.04
N GLY A 28 -13.57 -0.33 -2.26
CA GLY A 28 -14.14 -0.33 -0.91
C GLY A 28 -13.16 -0.74 0.19
N TYR A 29 -11.89 -0.97 -0.14
CA TYR A 29 -10.82 -1.29 0.82
C TYR A 29 -9.64 -0.34 0.67
N PHE A 30 -8.89 -0.14 1.75
CA PHE A 30 -7.66 0.65 1.80
C PHE A 30 -6.49 -0.17 2.35
N PRO A 31 -5.26 0.08 1.90
CA PRO A 31 -4.08 -0.62 2.39
C PRO A 31 -3.61 -0.06 3.73
N CYS A 32 -3.18 -0.94 4.63
CA CYS A 32 -2.55 -0.60 5.90
C CYS A 32 -1.10 -0.08 5.72
N GLY A 33 -0.94 1.00 4.94
CA GLY A 33 0.36 1.60 4.63
C GLY A 33 1.29 0.63 3.88
N ASN A 34 2.39 0.24 4.54
CA ASN A 34 3.39 -0.70 3.99
C ASN A 34 3.03 -2.18 4.20
N LEU A 35 1.89 -2.48 4.81
CA LEU A 35 1.42 -3.85 4.97
C LEU A 35 0.64 -4.29 3.73
N THR A 36 0.70 -5.59 3.43
CA THR A 36 -0.11 -6.22 2.38
C THR A 36 -1.57 -6.46 2.84
N VAL A 37 -1.95 -5.92 4.00
CA VAL A 37 -3.29 -6.04 4.58
C VAL A 37 -4.17 -4.93 4.04
N CYS A 38 -5.39 -5.29 3.65
CA CYS A 38 -6.42 -4.37 3.20
C CYS A 38 -7.57 -4.38 4.19
N LEU A 39 -8.00 -3.22 4.65
CA LEU A 39 -9.16 -3.07 5.52
C LEU A 39 -10.32 -2.41 4.76
N PRO A 40 -11.58 -2.75 5.09
CA PRO A 40 -12.72 -2.10 4.49
C PRO A 40 -12.81 -0.64 4.93
N GLN A 41 -13.29 0.24 4.03
CA GLN A 41 -13.40 1.69 4.25
C GLN A 41 -14.00 2.13 5.61
N PRO A 42 -15.00 1.46 6.19
CA PRO A 42 -15.58 1.84 7.49
C PRO A 42 -14.63 1.69 8.68
N LEU A 43 -13.51 0.98 8.52
CA LEU A 43 -12.48 0.83 9.55
C LEU A 43 -11.42 1.93 9.49
N HIS A 44 -11.45 2.79 8.48
CA HIS A 44 -10.51 3.91 8.42
C HIS A 44 -10.97 5.02 9.38
N CYS A 45 -10.12 5.39 10.34
CA CYS A 45 -10.39 6.43 11.33
C CYS A 45 -11.60 6.13 12.21
N ASN A 46 -11.76 4.88 12.63
CA ASN A 46 -12.85 4.42 13.51
C ASN A 46 -12.47 4.50 15.00
N GLY A 47 -11.23 4.86 15.33
CA GLY A 47 -10.69 4.94 16.68
C GLY A 47 -10.10 3.63 17.22
N ILE A 48 -9.94 2.61 16.38
CA ILE A 48 -9.44 1.27 16.71
C ILE A 48 -8.28 0.94 15.76
N ASP A 49 -7.16 0.47 16.30
CA ASP A 49 -6.03 -0.02 15.49
C ASP A 49 -6.36 -1.42 14.92
N ASP A 50 -6.98 -1.45 13.75
CA ASP A 50 -7.32 -2.66 13.01
C ASP A 50 -6.13 -3.13 12.14
N CYS A 51 -5.22 -2.23 11.76
CA CYS A 51 -4.03 -2.59 10.99
C CYS A 51 -2.90 -3.21 11.83
N GLY A 52 -2.87 -2.95 13.14
CA GLY A 52 -1.79 -3.31 14.07
C GLY A 52 -0.53 -2.43 13.93
N ASN A 53 -0.58 -1.43 13.07
CA ASN A 53 0.46 -0.42 12.88
C ASN A 53 -0.12 1.01 12.95
N GLN A 54 -1.37 1.17 13.39
CA GLN A 54 -2.10 2.44 13.46
C GLN A 54 -2.28 3.16 12.11
N ALA A 55 -1.92 2.55 10.97
CA ALA A 55 -1.97 3.24 9.68
C ALA A 55 -3.39 3.62 9.25
N ASP A 56 -4.39 2.90 9.73
CA ASP A 56 -5.82 3.15 9.59
C ASP A 56 -6.34 4.33 10.43
N GLU A 57 -5.60 4.72 11.46
CA GLU A 57 -5.93 5.81 12.39
C GLU A 57 -4.97 7.01 12.27
N GLU A 58 -4.05 6.95 11.32
CA GLU A 58 -3.12 8.04 11.00
C GLU A 58 -3.71 8.97 9.92
N ASN A 59 -3.39 10.27 10.02
CA ASN A 59 -3.81 11.27 9.03
C ASN A 59 -5.33 11.35 8.77
N CYS A 60 -6.12 11.08 9.81
CA CYS A 60 -7.56 11.26 9.87
C CYS A 60 -7.95 12.76 9.88
N GLY A 61 -7.66 13.50 8.81
CA GLY A 61 -8.11 14.89 8.64
C GLY A 61 -9.63 15.02 8.83
N ASP A 62 -10.13 16.26 9.00
CA ASP A 62 -11.47 16.67 9.51
C ASP A 62 -12.75 15.94 9.00
N ASN A 63 -12.63 14.97 8.10
CA ASN A 63 -13.67 14.02 7.71
C ASN A 63 -13.30 12.59 8.18
N ASN A 64 -13.10 12.45 9.49
CA ASN A 64 -12.87 11.20 10.19
C ASN A 64 -14.00 10.22 9.84
N GLY A 65 -13.69 9.16 9.08
CA GLY A 65 -14.62 8.07 8.79
C GLY A 65 -15.87 8.52 8.05
N TRP A 66 -15.82 8.42 6.72
CA TRP A 66 -16.89 8.74 5.76
C TRP A 66 -18.28 8.91 6.40
N PRO A 67 -18.83 10.13 6.37
CA PRO A 67 -20.06 10.45 7.07
C PRO A 67 -21.17 9.51 6.61
N HIS A 68 -21.79 8.92 7.64
CA HIS A 68 -23.08 8.26 7.66
C HIS A 68 -23.97 8.62 6.45
N LEU A 69 -24.39 7.59 5.71
CA LEU A 69 -25.53 7.67 4.80
C LEU A 69 -26.74 8.28 5.52
#